data_AF-A0A7H8HNZ4-F1
#
_entry.id   AF-A0A7H8HNZ4-F1
#
_cell.length_a   1.000
_cell.length_b   1.000
_cell.length_c   1.000
_cell.angle_alpha   90.00
_cell.angle_beta   90.00
_cell.angle_gamma   90.00
#
_symmetry.space_group_name_H-M   'P 1'
#
loop_
_entity.id
_entity.type
_entity.pdbx_description
1 polymer ?
#
loop_
_entity_poly.entity_id
_entity_poly.type
_entity_poly.pdbx_seq_one_letter_code
_entity_poly.pdbx_strand_id
1 'polypeptide(L)'
;MSPVSRARKRQPQPVTHSVTGLFKDVLNDFSALGADPAPVDVELLASEVLGQFHDLPVEDGEEPLGLELIGFAQRKITPGAAGLLAALKVVAETDVERKAADAGLQVVLGRGIPEPAFAAGLGQVVAGECWRTGDIYGDESSLLCVFSHGDQAYGLLALLDYTEGGRVRDLVVIDRPADVVAEMREQSDADPELVVFEAVDPAEAHRLIADGLAATDHLDEADVSEDYARFHAVALTWCRALPEPALVPEVAEWSDAERAAVVEQFVTASGEDADAARAIGGLLLEHGLRTDPGNPLRVGPEKIARFLEGLLGEEYELDADYEDAVEPVVLAWVQWTGERAHLTETAIAALDEAVQDYLSEYADDDDSPLERYFADTADLSPTELADALERRMFAVPSTTTEIDEEEVDLDPTDADQRRALVIAEADEDEEEQRLILRATIVDQLWDNEPAEVWQAVERLQEGELDRDEIFEQLIDALENSLLDAENLEYDADAYLEALAAL
;
A
#
# COMPACT_ATOMS: atom_id res chain seq x y z
N MET A 1 -7.95 29.35 -10.97
CA MET A 1 -7.13 30.51 -11.42
C MET A 1 -6.31 31.02 -10.24
N SER A 2 -5.13 30.45 -10.05
CA SER A 2 -4.05 30.94 -9.19
C SER A 2 -2.71 30.74 -9.92
N PRO A 3 -1.70 31.61 -9.71
CA PRO A 3 -0.58 31.78 -10.62
C PRO A 3 0.62 30.90 -10.26
N VAL A 4 1.19 30.27 -11.29
CA VAL A 4 2.42 29.48 -11.29
C VAL A 4 3.63 30.38 -11.03
N SER A 5 4.45 30.05 -10.02
CA SER A 5 5.84 30.51 -9.93
C SER A 5 6.79 29.31 -9.98
N ARG A 6 7.42 29.12 -11.15
CA ARG A 6 8.52 28.18 -11.39
C ARG A 6 9.71 28.51 -10.48
N ALA A 7 9.99 27.65 -9.51
CA ALA A 7 11.27 27.58 -8.82
C ALA A 7 12.01 26.32 -9.28
N ARG A 8 13.27 26.49 -9.69
CA ARG A 8 14.17 25.45 -10.20
C ARG A 8 14.35 24.35 -9.13
N LYS A 9 13.93 23.12 -9.43
CA LYS A 9 14.19 21.90 -8.63
C LYS A 9 15.71 21.73 -8.54
N ARG A 10 16.27 21.92 -7.35
CA ARG A 10 17.65 21.56 -7.02
C ARG A 10 17.53 20.17 -6.42
N GLN A 11 18.12 19.15 -7.04
CA GLN A 11 18.16 17.80 -6.46
C GLN A 11 18.68 17.90 -5.01
N PRO A 12 17.96 17.36 -4.01
CA PRO A 12 18.46 17.31 -2.65
C PRO A 12 19.69 16.39 -2.62
N GLN A 13 20.81 16.92 -2.15
CA GLN A 13 21.95 16.07 -1.77
C GLN A 13 21.54 15.29 -0.52
N PRO A 14 21.86 13.99 -0.41
CA PRO A 14 21.59 13.22 0.79
C PRO A 14 22.45 13.77 1.93
N VAL A 15 21.82 14.48 2.87
CA VAL A 15 22.48 14.92 4.09
C VAL A 15 22.38 13.74 5.05
N THR A 16 23.47 12.98 5.21
CA THR A 16 23.56 12.00 6.29
C THR A 16 23.65 12.75 7.62
N HIS A 17 22.50 13.02 8.24
CA HIS A 17 22.47 13.59 9.59
C HIS A 17 23.02 12.55 10.55
N SER A 18 24.16 12.82 11.20
CA SER A 18 24.56 12.02 12.37
C SER A 18 23.45 12.10 13.43
N VAL A 19 23.19 11.02 14.18
CA VAL A 19 22.19 10.99 15.27
C VAL A 19 22.32 12.19 16.23
N THR A 20 23.55 12.57 16.58
CA THR A 20 23.81 13.76 17.41
C THR A 20 23.44 15.10 16.74
N GLY A 21 23.49 15.18 15.42
CA GLY A 21 23.02 16.31 14.62
C GLY A 21 21.51 16.43 14.72
N LEU A 22 20.80 15.33 14.45
CA LEU A 22 19.35 15.23 14.57
C LEU A 22 18.86 15.64 15.97
N PHE A 23 19.47 15.12 17.04
CA PHE A 23 19.12 15.51 18.41
C PHE A 23 19.33 17.00 18.71
N LYS A 24 20.27 17.68 18.03
CA LYS A 24 20.41 19.14 18.18
C LYS A 24 19.32 19.88 17.45
N ASP A 25 18.93 19.41 16.27
CA ASP A 25 17.88 20.00 15.46
C ASP A 25 16.54 19.95 16.23
N VAL A 26 16.20 18.78 16.80
CA VAL A 26 15.05 18.63 17.72
C VAL A 26 15.06 19.67 18.85
N LEU A 27 16.20 19.84 19.55
CA LEU A 27 16.27 20.83 20.64
C LEU A 27 16.15 22.28 20.16
N ASN A 28 16.56 22.56 18.92
CA ASN A 28 16.40 23.88 18.31
C ASN A 28 14.93 24.13 17.98
N ASP A 29 14.20 23.14 17.47
CA ASP A 29 12.77 23.24 17.16
C ASP A 29 11.95 23.53 18.42
N PHE A 30 12.22 22.80 19.51
CA PHE A 30 11.60 23.09 20.81
C PHE A 30 11.97 24.48 21.36
N SER A 31 13.14 25.02 20.99
CA SER A 31 13.52 26.38 21.35
C SER A 31 12.83 27.43 20.47
N ALA A 32 12.34 27.05 19.29
CA ALA A 32 11.71 27.92 18.30
C ALA A 32 10.20 28.11 18.54
N LEU A 33 9.55 27.28 19.35
CA LEU A 33 8.13 27.36 19.74
C LEU A 33 7.71 28.69 20.40
N GLY A 34 8.66 29.56 20.73
CA GLY A 34 8.38 30.87 21.34
C GLY A 34 8.25 30.81 22.86
N ALA A 35 7.76 31.90 23.45
CA ALA A 35 7.75 32.06 24.91
C ALA A 35 6.53 31.44 25.61
N ASP A 36 5.43 31.23 24.89
CA ASP A 36 4.16 30.74 25.41
C ASP A 36 3.37 29.97 24.32
N PRO A 37 3.90 28.82 23.85
CA PRO A 37 3.22 27.99 22.86
C PRO A 37 1.95 27.37 23.45
N ALA A 38 0.97 27.06 22.59
CA ALA A 38 -0.17 26.26 23.02
C ALA A 38 0.32 24.83 23.37
N PRO A 39 -0.18 24.19 24.44
CA PRO A 39 0.29 22.85 24.81
C PRO A 39 0.13 21.82 23.68
N VAL A 40 -0.95 21.91 22.88
CA VAL A 40 -1.18 21.04 21.72
C VAL A 40 -0.07 21.17 20.68
N ASP A 41 0.43 22.37 20.38
CA ASP A 41 1.55 22.55 19.43
C ASP A 41 2.82 21.83 19.91
N VAL A 42 3.03 21.79 21.23
CA VAL A 42 4.16 21.08 21.85
C VAL A 42 3.95 19.57 21.79
N GLU A 43 2.72 19.08 22.00
CA GLU A 43 2.37 17.67 21.88
C GLU A 43 2.56 17.16 20.45
N LEU A 44 2.10 17.93 19.45
CA LEU A 44 2.25 17.61 18.04
C LEU A 44 3.72 17.60 17.62
N LEU A 45 4.52 18.59 18.04
CA LEU A 45 5.96 18.58 17.77
C LEU A 45 6.65 17.38 18.42
N ALA A 46 6.28 17.01 19.64
CA ALA A 46 6.84 15.84 20.31
C ALA A 46 6.46 14.54 19.60
N SER A 47 5.22 14.43 19.13
CA SER A 47 4.75 13.29 18.35
C SER A 47 5.49 13.17 17.02
N GLU A 48 5.65 14.28 16.30
CA GLU A 48 6.40 14.32 15.04
C GLU A 48 7.86 13.89 15.22
N VAL A 49 8.50 14.28 16.34
CA VAL A 49 9.86 13.84 16.67
C VAL A 49 9.92 12.35 16.96
N LEU A 50 8.92 11.78 17.64
CA LEU A 50 8.86 10.34 17.89
C LEU A 50 8.57 9.54 16.62
N GLY A 51 7.72 10.08 15.74
CA GLY A 51 7.40 9.48 14.44
C GLY A 51 8.62 9.30 13.54
N GLN A 52 9.61 10.21 13.61
CA GLN A 52 10.88 10.04 12.89
C GLN A 52 11.68 8.80 13.30
N PHE A 53 11.33 8.19 14.43
CA PHE A 53 11.99 6.99 14.96
C PHE A 53 11.10 5.76 14.95
N HIS A 54 9.84 5.86 14.49
CA HIS A 54 8.84 4.80 14.63
C HIS A 54 9.26 3.52 13.91
N ASP A 55 9.65 3.62 12.64
CA ASP A 55 10.03 2.46 11.80
C ASP A 55 11.50 2.05 11.95
N LEU A 56 12.25 2.67 12.87
CA LEU A 56 13.67 2.35 13.04
C LEU A 56 13.83 1.13 13.95
N PRO A 57 14.31 -0.01 13.43
CA PRO A 57 14.47 -1.22 14.24
C PRO A 57 15.51 -0.97 15.33
N VAL A 58 15.22 -1.45 16.54
CA VAL A 58 16.18 -1.44 17.65
C VAL A 58 17.04 -2.70 17.55
N GLU A 59 18.32 -2.53 17.22
CA GLU A 59 19.26 -3.66 17.18
C GLU A 59 19.46 -4.30 18.57
N ASP A 60 19.72 -5.62 18.58
CA ASP A 60 19.91 -6.39 19.81
C ASP A 60 21.00 -5.80 20.72
N GLY A 61 20.58 -5.27 21.88
CA GLY A 61 21.47 -4.69 22.88
C GLY A 61 21.74 -3.19 22.73
N GLU A 62 21.12 -2.53 21.74
CA GLU A 62 21.09 -1.08 21.63
C GLU A 62 19.92 -0.48 22.44
N GLU A 63 20.06 0.80 22.79
CA GLU A 63 19.02 1.55 23.49
C GLU A 63 18.12 2.24 22.44
N PRO A 64 16.79 2.19 22.57
CA PRO A 64 15.89 2.90 21.65
C PRO A 64 16.28 4.38 21.51
N LEU A 65 16.21 4.92 20.29
CA LEU A 65 16.62 6.30 20.00
C LEU A 65 15.87 7.34 20.85
N GLY A 66 14.62 7.07 21.24
CA GLY A 66 13.86 7.90 22.18
C GLY A 66 14.55 8.06 23.53
N LEU A 67 15.08 6.96 24.11
CA LEU A 67 15.83 6.99 25.36
C LEU A 67 17.20 7.67 25.19
N GLU A 68 17.87 7.47 24.06
CA GLU A 68 19.12 8.19 23.75
C GLU A 68 18.90 9.71 23.66
N LEU A 69 17.82 10.14 23.00
CA LEU A 69 17.40 11.53 22.87
C LEU A 69 17.12 12.14 24.25
N ILE A 70 16.38 11.43 25.11
CA ILE A 70 16.13 11.84 26.50
C ILE A 70 17.46 12.02 27.25
N GLY A 71 18.36 11.04 27.15
CA GLY A 71 19.70 11.10 27.76
C GLY A 71 20.53 12.26 27.22
N PHE A 72 20.42 12.57 25.93
CA PHE A 72 21.06 13.72 25.30
C PHE A 72 20.51 15.05 25.82
N ALA A 73 19.19 15.21 25.86
CA ALA A 73 18.50 16.40 26.33
C ALA A 73 18.81 16.68 27.81
N GLN A 74 18.83 15.65 28.67
CA GLN A 74 19.18 15.77 30.09
C GLN A 74 20.57 16.41 30.33
N ARG A 75 21.50 16.23 29.39
CA ARG A 75 22.85 16.81 29.48
C ARG A 75 22.90 18.29 29.09
N LYS A 76 21.85 18.83 28.45
CA LYS A 76 21.78 20.22 28.00
C LYS A 76 21.10 21.11 29.06
N ILE A 77 21.61 22.32 29.21
CA ILE A 77 21.08 23.33 30.15
C ILE A 77 20.43 24.42 29.30
N THR A 78 19.36 24.06 28.59
CA THR A 78 18.65 24.96 27.65
C THR A 78 17.14 24.86 27.84
N PRO A 79 16.37 25.93 27.54
CA PRO A 79 14.91 25.87 27.54
C PRO A 79 14.34 24.79 26.61
N GLY A 80 14.89 24.62 25.40
CA GLY A 80 14.44 23.57 24.48
C GLY A 80 14.59 22.16 25.03
N ALA A 81 15.64 21.88 25.81
CA ALA A 81 15.80 20.59 26.48
C ALA A 81 14.76 20.37 27.58
N ALA A 82 14.44 21.41 28.37
CA ALA A 82 13.35 21.34 29.34
C ALA A 82 11.99 21.18 28.65
N GLY A 83 11.76 21.84 27.52
CA GLY A 83 10.55 21.72 26.72
C GLY A 83 10.35 20.31 26.17
N LEU A 84 11.36 19.75 25.50
CA LEU A 84 11.31 18.37 25.00
C LEU A 84 11.06 17.36 26.12
N LEU A 85 11.81 17.43 27.22
CA LEU A 85 11.65 16.49 28.33
C LEU A 85 10.28 16.63 29.02
N ALA A 86 9.72 17.85 29.10
CA ALA A 86 8.36 18.07 29.58
C ALA A 86 7.31 17.45 28.64
N ALA A 87 7.51 17.54 27.33
CA ALA A 87 6.63 16.93 26.34
C ALA A 87 6.72 15.39 26.36
N LEU A 88 7.93 14.82 26.30
CA LEU A 88 8.14 13.36 26.31
C LEU A 88 7.70 12.69 27.60
N LYS A 89 7.70 13.40 28.73
CA LYS A 89 7.10 12.91 29.99
C LYS A 89 5.62 12.54 29.83
N VAL A 90 4.93 13.17 28.89
CA VAL A 90 3.49 12.98 28.63
C VAL A 90 3.25 12.16 27.36
N VAL A 91 3.90 12.54 26.26
CA VAL A 91 3.60 12.04 24.91
C VAL A 91 4.34 10.75 24.56
N ALA A 92 5.50 10.48 25.17
CA ALA A 92 6.25 9.26 24.84
C ALA A 92 5.37 8.02 25.01
N GLU A 93 5.53 7.07 24.09
CA GLU A 93 4.61 5.94 23.94
C GLU A 93 4.77 4.94 25.08
N THR A 94 6.02 4.72 25.50
CA THR A 94 6.31 3.77 26.57
C THR A 94 6.36 4.42 27.95
N ASP A 95 5.97 3.62 28.93
CA ASP A 95 6.02 3.98 30.35
C ASP A 95 7.47 4.21 30.84
N VAL A 96 8.43 3.58 30.19
CA VAL A 96 9.87 3.69 30.48
C VAL A 96 10.40 5.04 30.04
N GLU A 97 10.11 5.46 28.81
CA GLU A 97 10.52 6.76 28.28
C GLU A 97 9.88 7.91 29.03
N ARG A 98 8.57 7.84 29.34
CA ARG A 98 7.89 8.88 30.13
C ARG A 98 8.57 9.09 31.50
N LYS A 99 8.94 8.00 32.19
CA LYS A 99 9.66 8.06 33.48
C LYS A 99 11.08 8.59 33.32
N ALA A 100 11.80 8.18 32.27
CA ALA A 100 13.13 8.69 31.97
C ALA A 100 13.12 10.19 31.64
N ALA A 101 12.14 10.64 30.86
CA ALA A 101 11.94 12.05 30.52
C ALA A 101 11.61 12.89 31.75
N ASP A 102 10.75 12.41 32.66
CA ASP A 102 10.49 13.10 33.95
C ASP A 102 11.77 13.22 34.79
N ALA A 103 12.53 12.14 34.94
CA ALA A 103 13.80 12.16 35.68
C ALA A 103 14.82 13.12 35.04
N GLY A 104 14.92 13.10 33.70
CA GLY A 104 15.75 14.00 32.93
C GLY A 104 15.34 15.46 33.11
N LEU A 105 14.04 15.75 33.09
CA LEU A 105 13.50 17.08 33.32
C LEU A 105 13.91 17.60 34.71
N GLN A 106 13.74 16.80 35.77
CA GLN A 106 14.14 17.20 37.12
C GLN A 106 15.63 17.57 37.23
N VAL A 107 16.50 16.88 36.47
CA VAL A 107 17.93 17.20 36.41
C VAL A 107 18.18 18.56 35.75
N VAL A 108 17.50 18.85 34.63
CA VAL A 108 17.63 20.14 33.92
C VAL A 108 17.11 21.29 34.78
N LEU A 109 15.96 21.12 35.44
CA LEU A 109 15.38 22.10 36.36
C LEU A 109 16.31 22.35 37.56
N GLY A 110 16.87 21.29 38.15
CA GLY A 110 17.84 21.39 39.24
C GLY A 110 19.13 22.14 38.90
N ARG A 111 19.43 22.32 37.60
CA ARG A 111 20.57 23.12 37.11
C ARG A 111 20.22 24.58 36.83
N GLY A 112 19.00 25.01 37.13
CA GLY A 112 18.57 26.41 37.08
C GLY A 112 17.81 26.83 35.83
N ILE A 113 17.40 25.88 34.98
CA ILE A 113 16.42 26.15 33.92
C ILE A 113 15.03 26.20 34.55
N PRO A 114 14.21 27.24 34.30
CA PRO A 114 12.84 27.29 34.80
C PRO A 114 11.97 26.22 34.14
N GLU A 115 10.96 25.75 34.86
CA GLU A 115 9.95 24.85 34.30
C GLU A 115 9.16 25.55 33.19
N PRO A 116 8.95 24.90 32.03
CA PRO A 116 8.15 25.48 30.96
C PRO A 116 6.71 25.75 31.42
N ALA A 117 6.18 26.94 31.11
CA ALA A 117 4.85 27.35 31.58
C ALA A 117 3.72 26.45 31.04
N PHE A 118 3.86 25.95 29.82
CA PHE A 118 2.90 25.05 29.18
C PHE A 118 2.90 23.63 29.78
N ALA A 119 3.90 23.24 30.57
CA ALA A 119 4.11 21.85 30.97
C ALA A 119 2.93 21.25 31.74
N ALA A 120 2.22 22.06 32.55
CA ALA A 120 1.06 21.63 33.31
C ALA A 120 -0.20 21.41 32.43
N GLY A 121 -0.23 21.96 31.22
CA GLY A 121 -1.35 21.84 30.28
C GLY A 121 -1.19 20.71 29.26
N LEU A 122 -0.05 20.01 29.26
CA LEU A 122 0.22 18.90 28.34
C LEU A 122 -0.64 17.68 28.68
N GLY A 123 -1.22 17.06 27.67
CA GLY A 123 -2.11 15.89 27.76
C GLY A 123 -3.41 16.17 28.50
N GLN A 124 -3.73 17.44 28.80
CA GLN A 124 -4.95 17.83 29.51
C GLN A 124 -6.09 18.11 28.52
N VAL A 125 -6.36 17.16 27.63
CA VAL A 125 -7.50 17.20 26.71
C VAL A 125 -8.74 16.60 27.37
N VAL A 126 -9.92 17.12 27.03
CA VAL A 126 -11.21 16.56 27.44
C VAL A 126 -11.88 15.94 26.23
N ALA A 127 -12.13 14.63 26.29
CA ALA A 127 -12.85 13.91 25.26
C ALA A 127 -14.30 14.40 25.13
N GLY A 128 -14.73 14.57 23.89
CA GLY A 128 -16.07 14.98 23.48
C GLY A 128 -16.81 13.85 22.75
N GLU A 129 -17.51 14.22 21.69
CA GLU A 129 -18.25 13.27 20.85
C GLU A 129 -17.31 12.55 19.88
N CYS A 130 -17.64 11.29 19.58
CA CYS A 130 -16.96 10.48 18.57
C CYS A 130 -17.95 10.16 17.44
N TRP A 131 -17.47 10.21 16.20
CA TRP A 131 -18.27 10.01 15.00
C TRP A 131 -17.56 9.04 14.08
N ARG A 132 -18.32 8.17 13.42
CA ARG A 132 -17.80 7.26 12.39
C ARG A 132 -18.54 7.49 11.09
N THR A 133 -17.78 7.52 10.00
CA THR A 133 -18.30 7.32 8.65
C THR A 133 -17.62 6.12 8.03
N GLY A 134 -18.31 5.34 7.21
CA GLY A 134 -17.74 4.18 6.54
C GLY A 134 -18.68 3.62 5.50
N ASP A 135 -18.20 2.68 4.70
CA ASP A 135 -19.04 1.96 3.76
C ASP A 135 -20.03 1.03 4.50
N ILE A 136 -21.14 0.70 3.85
CA ILE A 136 -22.18 -0.17 4.41
C ILE A 136 -21.73 -1.63 4.57
N TYR A 137 -20.67 -2.04 3.87
CA TYR A 137 -20.10 -3.38 3.91
C TYR A 137 -19.18 -3.59 5.13
N GLY A 138 -18.70 -2.48 5.70
CA GLY A 138 -17.79 -2.44 6.84
C GLY A 138 -16.37 -2.85 6.48
N ASP A 139 -15.90 -2.57 5.26
CA ASP A 139 -14.51 -2.78 4.87
C ASP A 139 -13.61 -1.73 5.53
N GLU A 140 -14.00 -0.46 5.45
CA GLU A 140 -13.25 0.65 6.00
C GLU A 140 -14.13 1.65 6.73
N SER A 141 -13.54 2.38 7.68
CA SER A 141 -14.23 3.51 8.29
C SER A 141 -13.28 4.60 8.75
N SER A 142 -13.70 5.85 8.62
CA SER A 142 -13.07 6.99 9.26
C SER A 142 -13.72 7.26 10.62
N LEU A 143 -12.93 7.16 11.68
CA LEU A 143 -13.34 7.44 13.05
C LEU A 143 -12.75 8.79 13.49
N LEU A 144 -13.63 9.74 13.82
CA LEU A 144 -13.26 11.05 14.35
C LEU A 144 -13.60 11.12 15.84
N CYS A 145 -12.58 11.32 16.68
CA CYS A 145 -12.74 11.64 18.10
C CYS A 145 -12.50 13.13 18.34
N VAL A 146 -13.48 13.84 18.90
CA VAL A 146 -13.34 15.26 19.22
C VAL A 146 -12.77 15.43 20.62
N PHE A 147 -11.75 16.27 20.74
CA PHE A 147 -11.10 16.65 21.98
C PHE A 147 -11.17 18.16 22.17
N SER A 148 -11.23 18.62 23.41
CA SER A 148 -11.14 20.04 23.75
C SER A 148 -9.93 20.33 24.62
N HIS A 149 -9.24 21.42 24.29
CA HIS A 149 -8.17 22.01 25.08
C HIS A 149 -8.51 23.48 25.35
N GLY A 150 -8.90 23.79 26.59
CA GLY A 150 -9.47 25.09 26.91
C GLY A 150 -10.74 25.37 26.10
N ASP A 151 -10.74 26.45 25.31
CA ASP A 151 -11.87 26.86 24.46
C ASP A 151 -11.74 26.37 23.00
N GLN A 152 -10.64 25.68 22.66
CA GLN A 152 -10.37 25.17 21.31
C GLN A 152 -10.73 23.69 21.21
N ALA A 153 -11.32 23.29 20.10
CA ALA A 153 -11.58 21.89 19.77
C ALA A 153 -10.58 21.39 18.72
N TYR A 154 -10.21 20.12 18.84
CA TYR A 154 -9.36 19.37 17.92
C TYR A 154 -10.02 18.02 17.62
N GLY A 155 -9.73 17.46 16.44
CA GLY A 155 -10.14 16.12 16.07
C GLY A 155 -8.94 15.19 15.98
N LEU A 156 -9.08 13.95 16.42
CA LEU A 156 -8.22 12.85 16.00
C LEU A 156 -9.01 12.03 14.99
N LEU A 157 -8.60 12.07 13.73
CA LEU A 157 -9.18 11.28 12.65
C LEU A 157 -8.31 10.05 12.42
N ALA A 158 -8.91 8.86 12.43
CA ALA A 158 -8.26 7.60 12.14
C ALA A 158 -8.99 6.89 11.00
N LEU A 159 -8.24 6.35 10.03
CA LEU A 159 -8.76 5.44 9.02
C LEU A 159 -8.56 4.00 9.49
N LEU A 160 -9.65 3.25 9.64
CA LEU A 160 -9.67 1.87 10.11
C LEU A 160 -9.95 0.93 8.94
N ASP A 161 -9.13 -0.09 8.76
CA ASP A 161 -9.30 -1.15 7.75
C ASP A 161 -9.66 -2.47 8.44
N TYR A 162 -10.91 -2.91 8.24
CA TYR A 162 -11.48 -4.13 8.81
C TYR A 162 -11.33 -5.36 7.90
N THR A 163 -10.74 -5.22 6.71
CA THR A 163 -10.33 -6.36 5.90
C THR A 163 -9.05 -7.01 6.43
N GLU A 164 -8.33 -6.31 7.32
CA GLU A 164 -7.12 -6.79 8.00
C GLU A 164 -7.20 -6.64 9.52
N GLY A 165 -8.33 -7.04 10.12
CA GLY A 165 -8.46 -7.12 11.58
C GLY A 165 -8.76 -5.79 12.28
N GLY A 166 -9.12 -4.74 11.55
CA GLY A 166 -9.50 -3.43 12.12
C GLY A 166 -8.31 -2.54 12.44
N ARG A 167 -7.22 -2.65 11.66
CA ARG A 167 -5.99 -1.89 11.88
C ARG A 167 -6.17 -0.41 11.54
N VAL A 168 -5.32 0.46 12.08
CA VAL A 168 -5.30 1.88 11.71
C VAL A 168 -4.30 2.10 10.56
N ARG A 169 -4.78 2.64 9.43
CA ARG A 169 -3.96 2.91 8.23
C ARG A 169 -3.49 4.36 8.11
N ASP A 170 -4.23 5.28 8.71
CA ASP A 170 -3.93 6.70 8.70
C ASP A 170 -4.37 7.35 10.01
N LEU A 171 -3.62 8.36 10.45
CA LEU A 171 -3.89 9.17 11.62
C LEU A 171 -3.63 10.63 11.31
N VAL A 172 -4.60 11.49 11.59
CA VAL A 172 -4.44 12.93 11.40
C VAL A 172 -5.07 13.71 12.54
N VAL A 173 -4.39 14.77 12.99
CA VAL A 173 -4.97 15.74 13.92
C VAL A 173 -5.59 16.91 13.15
N ILE A 174 -6.87 17.16 13.42
CA ILE A 174 -7.71 18.16 12.76
C ILE A 174 -7.92 19.38 13.67
N ASP A 175 -7.75 20.58 13.15
CA ASP A 175 -7.90 21.85 13.89
C ASP A 175 -9.35 22.34 13.98
N ARG A 176 -10.21 21.91 13.04
CA ARG A 176 -11.64 22.25 12.94
C ARG A 176 -12.48 20.98 12.78
N PRO A 177 -12.60 20.15 13.84
CA PRO A 177 -13.35 18.88 13.76
C PRO A 177 -14.81 19.05 13.33
N ALA A 178 -15.44 20.19 13.63
CA ALA A 178 -16.82 20.45 13.25
C ALA A 178 -17.04 20.49 11.72
N ASP A 179 -16.03 20.91 10.95
CA ASP A 179 -16.12 20.93 9.50
C ASP A 179 -16.05 19.51 8.94
N VAL A 180 -15.15 18.68 9.48
CA VAL A 180 -15.06 17.25 9.12
C VAL A 180 -16.35 16.49 9.47
N VAL A 181 -16.96 16.74 10.63
CA VAL A 181 -18.27 16.13 10.97
C VAL A 181 -19.36 16.55 9.98
N ALA A 182 -19.33 17.79 9.50
CA ALA A 182 -20.28 18.26 8.49
C ALA A 182 -20.05 17.57 7.13
N GLU A 183 -18.79 17.41 6.72
CA GLU A 183 -18.41 16.69 5.49
C GLU A 183 -18.79 15.21 5.55
N MET A 184 -18.49 14.51 6.65
CA MET A 184 -18.88 13.11 6.86
C MET A 184 -20.41 12.93 6.75
N ARG A 185 -21.17 13.88 7.31
CA ARG A 185 -22.63 13.86 7.20
C ARG A 185 -23.12 14.13 5.78
N GLU A 186 -22.50 15.09 5.09
CA GLU A 186 -22.84 15.41 3.70
C GLU A 186 -22.61 14.21 2.78
N GLN A 187 -21.52 13.45 2.99
CA GLN A 187 -21.23 12.21 2.26
C GLN A 187 -22.33 11.15 2.49
N SER A 188 -22.71 10.89 3.74
CA SER A 188 -23.79 9.93 4.04
C SER A 188 -25.16 10.42 3.55
N ASP A 189 -25.45 11.71 3.59
CA ASP A 189 -26.70 12.28 3.04
C ASP A 189 -26.74 12.19 1.50
N ALA A 190 -25.59 12.24 0.83
CA ALA A 190 -25.47 12.10 -0.61
C ALA A 190 -25.64 10.66 -1.08
N ASP A 191 -25.15 9.69 -0.31
CA ASP A 191 -25.26 8.26 -0.60
C ASP A 191 -25.67 7.42 0.64
N PRO A 192 -26.94 7.51 1.08
CA PRO A 192 -27.39 6.87 2.31
C PRO A 192 -27.56 5.35 2.20
N GLU A 193 -27.43 4.78 0.99
CA GLU A 193 -27.50 3.33 0.78
C GLU A 193 -26.11 2.67 0.82
N LEU A 194 -25.03 3.44 0.56
CA LEU A 194 -23.66 2.95 0.56
C LEU A 194 -22.79 3.49 1.71
N VAL A 195 -23.15 4.63 2.30
CA VAL A 195 -22.33 5.31 3.33
C VAL A 195 -23.10 5.50 4.63
N VAL A 196 -22.55 4.99 5.72
CA VAL A 196 -23.10 5.11 7.07
C VAL A 196 -22.42 6.28 7.79
N PHE A 197 -23.20 7.11 8.49
CA PHE A 197 -22.70 8.11 9.44
C PHE A 197 -23.39 7.97 10.80
N GLU A 198 -22.61 7.76 11.87
CA GLU A 198 -23.16 7.53 13.20
C GLU A 198 -22.29 8.08 14.34
N ALA A 199 -22.93 8.26 15.51
CA ALA A 199 -22.23 8.55 16.75
C ALA A 199 -21.68 7.26 17.35
N VAL A 200 -20.43 7.28 17.79
CA VAL A 200 -19.74 6.15 18.43
C VAL A 200 -19.61 6.43 19.92
N ASP A 201 -19.80 5.40 20.75
CA ASP A 201 -19.53 5.53 22.19
C ASP A 201 -18.04 5.82 22.40
N PRO A 202 -17.66 6.83 23.21
CA PRO A 202 -16.25 7.18 23.41
C PRO A 202 -15.38 6.03 23.96
N ALA A 203 -15.96 5.08 24.72
CA ALA A 203 -15.23 3.91 25.18
C ALA A 203 -15.00 2.91 24.04
N GLU A 204 -15.95 2.79 23.11
CA GLU A 204 -15.78 1.99 21.90
C GLU A 204 -14.75 2.63 20.96
N ALA A 205 -14.79 3.94 20.79
CA ALA A 205 -13.80 4.66 19.98
C ALA A 205 -12.37 4.49 20.53
N HIS A 206 -12.21 4.53 21.86
CA HIS A 206 -10.93 4.22 22.52
C HIS A 206 -10.44 2.83 22.12
N ARG A 207 -11.32 1.82 22.22
CA ARG A 207 -10.98 0.45 21.84
C ARG A 207 -10.55 0.36 20.38
N LEU A 208 -11.33 0.91 19.45
CA LEU A 208 -11.05 0.82 18.02
C LEU A 208 -9.68 1.42 17.67
N ILE A 209 -9.34 2.58 18.24
CA ILE A 209 -8.04 3.20 18.00
C ILE A 209 -6.92 2.41 18.67
N ALA A 210 -7.07 2.01 19.93
CA ALA A 210 -6.01 1.32 20.66
C ALA A 210 -5.73 -0.08 20.08
N ASP A 211 -6.76 -0.86 19.77
CA ASP A 211 -6.63 -2.18 19.15
C ASP A 211 -6.06 -2.04 17.74
N GLY A 212 -6.56 -1.07 16.96
CA GLY A 212 -6.13 -0.86 15.58
C GLY A 212 -4.69 -0.37 15.45
N LEU A 213 -4.23 0.53 16.34
CA LEU A 213 -2.83 0.93 16.44
C LEU A 213 -1.95 -0.28 16.78
N ALA A 214 -2.33 -1.06 17.79
CA ALA A 214 -1.57 -2.24 18.18
C ALA A 214 -1.50 -3.28 17.05
N ALA A 215 -2.58 -3.46 16.29
CA ALA A 215 -2.59 -4.35 15.14
C ALA A 215 -1.63 -3.88 14.04
N THR A 216 -1.61 -2.59 13.73
CA THR A 216 -0.68 -2.00 12.76
C THR A 216 0.77 -2.11 13.22
N ASP A 217 1.07 -1.78 14.48
CA ASP A 217 2.42 -1.82 15.06
C ASP A 217 3.01 -3.25 15.15
N HIS A 218 2.19 -4.28 15.00
CA HIS A 218 2.62 -5.68 14.98
C HIS A 218 3.04 -6.17 13.59
N LEU A 219 2.85 -5.37 12.54
CA LEU A 219 3.28 -5.69 11.18
C LEU A 219 4.72 -5.24 10.95
N ASP A 220 5.52 -6.07 10.27
CA ASP A 220 6.91 -5.74 9.96
C ASP A 220 7.02 -4.62 8.89
N GLU A 221 6.12 -4.64 7.91
CA GLU A 221 6.00 -3.64 6.84
C GLU A 221 4.53 -3.24 6.70
N ALA A 222 4.10 -2.29 7.55
CA ALA A 222 2.73 -1.80 7.52
C ALA A 222 2.52 -0.79 6.38
N ASP A 223 1.54 -1.05 5.52
CA ASP A 223 1.11 -0.09 4.49
C ASP A 223 0.22 1.00 5.11
N VAL A 224 0.87 2.07 5.58
CA VAL A 224 0.27 3.21 6.28
C VAL A 224 0.63 4.53 5.60
N SER A 225 -0.15 5.58 5.88
CA SER A 225 0.15 6.92 5.39
C SER A 225 1.45 7.48 6.00
N GLU A 226 2.03 8.48 5.33
CA GLU A 226 3.18 9.24 5.89
C GLU A 226 2.86 9.96 7.22
N ASP A 227 1.58 10.25 7.47
CA ASP A 227 1.12 10.94 8.68
C ASP A 227 0.91 9.99 9.88
N TYR A 228 0.79 8.68 9.64
CA TYR A 228 0.59 7.67 10.70
C TYR A 228 1.65 7.80 11.80
N ALA A 229 2.92 7.63 11.45
CA ALA A 229 4.04 7.70 12.40
C ALA A 229 4.11 9.08 13.08
N ARG A 230 3.84 10.15 12.33
CA ARG A 230 3.86 11.53 12.83
C ARG A 230 2.86 11.76 13.96
N PHE A 231 1.65 11.22 13.85
CA PHE A 231 0.58 11.46 14.82
C PHE A 231 0.35 10.29 15.79
N HIS A 232 1.09 9.18 15.65
CA HIS A 232 0.97 7.98 16.48
C HIS A 232 1.03 8.27 17.99
N ALA A 233 2.10 8.94 18.46
CA ALA A 233 2.30 9.17 19.89
C ALA A 233 1.25 10.13 20.49
N VAL A 234 0.79 11.15 19.75
CA VAL A 234 -0.29 12.03 20.20
C VAL A 234 -1.64 11.30 20.18
N ALA A 235 -1.90 10.40 19.23
CA ALA A 235 -3.09 9.57 19.19
C ALA A 235 -3.19 8.70 20.44
N LEU A 236 -2.12 7.98 20.81
CA LEU A 236 -2.04 7.21 22.05
C LEU A 236 -2.23 8.09 23.29
N THR A 237 -1.69 9.32 23.27
CA THR A 237 -1.81 10.25 24.40
C THR A 237 -3.24 10.74 24.60
N TRP A 238 -3.92 11.11 23.52
CA TRP A 238 -5.30 11.59 23.57
C TRP A 238 -6.30 10.46 23.80
N CYS A 239 -6.04 9.25 23.31
CA CYS A 239 -6.86 8.08 23.61
C CYS A 239 -6.97 7.80 25.11
N ARG A 240 -5.91 8.07 25.89
CA ARG A 240 -5.95 7.95 27.37
C ARG A 240 -6.96 8.88 28.05
N ALA A 241 -7.46 9.92 27.35
CA ALA A 241 -8.52 10.79 27.85
C ALA A 241 -9.94 10.27 27.55
N LEU A 242 -10.07 9.29 26.66
CA LEU A 242 -11.32 8.58 26.42
C LEU A 242 -11.62 7.62 27.60
N PRO A 243 -12.90 7.29 27.87
CA PRO A 243 -13.24 6.30 28.87
C PRO A 243 -12.59 4.95 28.57
N GLU A 244 -12.23 4.21 29.62
CA GLU A 244 -11.67 2.87 29.48
C GLU A 244 -12.67 1.94 28.74
N PRO A 245 -12.24 1.23 27.69
CA PRO A 245 -13.12 0.34 26.95
C PRO A 245 -13.61 -0.82 27.82
N ALA A 246 -14.83 -1.27 27.57
CA ALA A 246 -15.29 -2.52 28.14
C ALA A 246 -14.48 -3.69 27.55
N LEU A 247 -14.18 -4.70 28.37
CA LEU A 247 -13.57 -5.93 27.88
C LEU A 247 -14.49 -6.57 26.83
N VAL A 248 -13.99 -6.77 25.62
CA VAL A 248 -14.68 -7.51 24.57
C VAL A 248 -14.54 -9.00 24.87
N PRO A 249 -15.63 -9.78 24.85
CA PRO A 249 -15.54 -11.23 24.96
C PRO A 249 -14.67 -11.79 23.83
N GLU A 250 -13.83 -12.78 24.14
CA GLU A 250 -13.12 -13.52 23.10
C GLU A 250 -14.11 -14.11 22.10
N VAL A 251 -13.79 -13.94 20.81
CA VAL A 251 -14.58 -14.51 19.72
C VAL A 251 -14.44 -16.03 19.77
N ALA A 252 -15.57 -16.72 19.84
CA ALA A 252 -15.56 -18.18 19.86
C ALA A 252 -15.15 -18.73 18.50
N GLU A 253 -14.13 -19.58 18.48
CA GLU A 253 -13.72 -20.29 17.27
C GLU A 253 -14.85 -21.17 16.73
N TRP A 254 -15.05 -21.11 15.43
CA TRP A 254 -16.02 -21.97 14.74
C TRP A 254 -15.48 -23.39 14.62
N SER A 255 -16.31 -24.35 15.01
CA SER A 255 -16.03 -25.77 14.83
C SER A 255 -16.08 -26.19 13.35
N ASP A 256 -15.36 -27.24 12.98
CA ASP A 256 -15.39 -27.81 11.62
C ASP A 256 -16.81 -28.12 11.14
N ALA A 257 -17.70 -28.51 12.06
CA ALA A 257 -19.09 -28.79 11.76
C ALA A 257 -19.89 -27.52 11.41
N GLU A 258 -19.61 -26.39 12.07
CA GLU A 258 -20.21 -25.09 11.76
C GLU A 258 -19.69 -24.57 10.42
N ARG A 259 -18.38 -24.65 10.19
CA ARG A 259 -17.74 -24.26 8.93
C ARG A 259 -18.33 -25.04 7.76
N ALA A 260 -18.34 -26.38 7.85
CA ALA A 260 -18.92 -27.24 6.82
C ALA A 260 -20.41 -26.96 6.61
N ALA A 261 -21.19 -26.76 7.68
CA ALA A 261 -22.63 -26.48 7.54
C ALA A 261 -22.93 -25.17 6.81
N VAL A 262 -22.06 -24.16 6.93
CA VAL A 262 -22.19 -22.87 6.24
C VAL A 262 -21.81 -23.01 4.76
N VAL A 263 -20.72 -23.69 4.45
CA VAL A 263 -20.34 -23.97 3.05
C VAL A 263 -21.43 -24.79 2.35
N GLU A 264 -22.02 -25.79 2.99
CA GLU A 264 -23.14 -26.55 2.39
C GLU A 264 -24.40 -25.72 2.16
N GLN A 265 -24.66 -24.71 3.00
CA GLN A 265 -25.75 -23.76 2.75
C GLN A 265 -25.47 -22.93 1.50
N PHE A 266 -24.24 -22.46 1.34
CA PHE A 266 -23.81 -21.74 0.15
C PHE A 266 -23.91 -22.62 -1.10
N VAL A 267 -23.36 -23.84 -1.09
CA VAL A 267 -23.44 -24.79 -2.23
C VAL A 267 -24.88 -25.06 -2.66
N THR A 268 -25.82 -25.11 -1.71
CA THR A 268 -27.25 -25.29 -2.02
C THR A 268 -27.87 -24.05 -2.67
N ALA A 269 -27.37 -22.86 -2.34
CA ALA A 269 -27.91 -21.58 -2.76
C ALA A 269 -27.25 -21.02 -4.03
N SER A 270 -25.99 -21.35 -4.30
CA SER A 270 -25.18 -20.76 -5.36
C SER A 270 -25.75 -21.00 -6.76
N GLY A 271 -26.29 -22.21 -7.01
CA GLY A 271 -26.70 -22.63 -8.35
C GLY A 271 -25.55 -23.07 -9.26
N GLU A 272 -24.32 -22.99 -8.76
CA GLU A 272 -23.07 -23.36 -9.43
C GLU A 272 -22.74 -24.86 -9.27
N ASP A 273 -21.65 -25.31 -9.90
CA ASP A 273 -21.14 -26.67 -9.69
C ASP A 273 -20.87 -26.91 -8.20
N ALA A 274 -21.33 -28.06 -7.70
CA ALA A 274 -21.34 -28.31 -6.28
C ALA A 274 -19.94 -28.54 -5.69
N ASP A 275 -19.00 -29.04 -6.47
CA ASP A 275 -17.64 -29.30 -6.02
C ASP A 275 -16.82 -28.00 -6.07
N ALA A 276 -16.93 -27.22 -7.15
CA ALA A 276 -16.33 -25.88 -7.26
C ALA A 276 -16.84 -24.92 -6.17
N ALA A 277 -18.16 -24.84 -5.97
CA ALA A 277 -18.77 -24.00 -4.93
C ALA A 277 -18.32 -24.38 -3.51
N ARG A 278 -18.01 -25.66 -3.27
CA ARG A 278 -17.52 -26.13 -1.98
C ARG A 278 -16.05 -25.79 -1.77
N ALA A 279 -15.22 -25.91 -2.81
CA ALA A 279 -13.81 -25.57 -2.77
C ALA A 279 -13.64 -24.06 -2.52
N ILE A 280 -14.16 -23.24 -3.42
CA ILE A 280 -13.98 -21.78 -3.39
C ILE A 280 -14.74 -21.15 -2.22
N GLY A 281 -15.98 -21.60 -1.95
CA GLY A 281 -16.74 -21.15 -0.78
C GLY A 281 -16.09 -21.55 0.56
N GLY A 282 -15.29 -22.61 0.57
CA GLY A 282 -14.45 -22.99 1.70
C GLY A 282 -13.32 -21.98 1.94
N LEU A 283 -12.61 -21.60 0.87
CA LEU A 283 -11.52 -20.61 0.92
C LEU A 283 -12.04 -19.21 1.28
N LEU A 284 -13.18 -18.78 0.73
CA LEU A 284 -13.82 -17.51 1.10
C LEU A 284 -14.21 -17.45 2.59
N LEU A 285 -14.72 -18.56 3.13
CA LEU A 285 -15.01 -18.66 4.57
C LEU A 285 -13.73 -18.66 5.40
N GLU A 286 -12.69 -19.35 4.96
CA GLU A 286 -11.38 -19.37 5.62
C GLU A 286 -10.77 -17.97 5.68
N HIS A 287 -10.75 -17.26 4.55
CA HIS A 287 -10.35 -15.87 4.47
C HIS A 287 -11.12 -15.01 5.47
N GLY A 288 -12.46 -15.13 5.48
CA GLY A 288 -13.30 -14.40 6.42
C GLY A 288 -13.04 -14.72 7.89
N LEU A 289 -12.76 -15.98 8.23
CA LEU A 289 -12.40 -16.40 9.59
C LEU A 289 -11.03 -15.86 10.03
N ARG A 290 -10.11 -15.70 9.08
CA ARG A 290 -8.78 -15.12 9.31
C ARG A 290 -8.86 -13.62 9.53
N THR A 291 -9.61 -12.90 8.71
CA THR A 291 -9.61 -11.42 8.67
C THR A 291 -10.64 -10.78 9.60
N ASP A 292 -11.83 -11.39 9.74
CA ASP A 292 -12.91 -10.91 10.60
C ASP A 292 -13.58 -12.08 11.34
N PRO A 293 -12.90 -12.67 12.34
CA PRO A 293 -13.44 -13.81 13.08
C PRO A 293 -14.76 -13.50 13.78
N GLY A 294 -15.02 -12.22 14.11
CA GLY A 294 -16.25 -11.76 14.75
C GLY A 294 -17.46 -11.78 13.81
N ASN A 295 -17.22 -11.57 12.51
CA ASN A 295 -18.22 -11.69 11.46
C ASN A 295 -17.64 -12.31 10.18
N PRO A 296 -17.36 -13.64 10.16
CA PRO A 296 -16.62 -14.26 9.06
C PRO A 296 -17.33 -14.15 7.71
N LEU A 297 -18.65 -14.06 7.72
CA LEU A 297 -19.50 -13.94 6.54
C LEU A 297 -19.79 -12.49 6.11
N ARG A 298 -19.15 -11.49 6.75
CA ARG A 298 -19.15 -10.11 6.24
C ARG A 298 -18.61 -10.12 4.82
N VAL A 299 -19.28 -9.42 3.93
CA VAL A 299 -18.89 -9.26 2.52
C VAL A 299 -18.78 -7.78 2.21
N GLY A 300 -17.76 -7.42 1.43
CA GLY A 300 -17.50 -6.07 0.93
C GLY A 300 -16.48 -6.13 -0.21
N PRO A 301 -16.38 -5.06 -1.03
CA PRO A 301 -15.53 -5.06 -2.21
C PRO A 301 -14.06 -5.34 -1.88
N GLU A 302 -13.49 -4.63 -0.91
CA GLU A 302 -12.08 -4.72 -0.55
C GLU A 302 -11.75 -6.07 0.08
N LYS A 303 -12.70 -6.65 0.83
CA LYS A 303 -12.53 -8.00 1.37
C LYS A 303 -12.47 -9.07 0.27
N ILE A 304 -13.20 -8.88 -0.82
CA ILE A 304 -13.13 -9.80 -1.97
C ILE A 304 -11.86 -9.56 -2.77
N ALA A 305 -11.46 -8.30 -2.99
CA ALA A 305 -10.18 -7.98 -3.63
C ALA A 305 -9.00 -8.66 -2.91
N ARG A 306 -8.91 -8.52 -1.58
CA ARG A 306 -7.89 -9.18 -0.73
C ARG A 306 -7.90 -10.70 -0.81
N PHE A 307 -9.08 -11.30 -1.03
CA PHE A 307 -9.18 -12.74 -1.23
C PHE A 307 -8.60 -13.16 -2.58
N LEU A 308 -8.90 -12.41 -3.65
CA LEU A 308 -8.37 -12.66 -5.00
C LEU A 308 -6.85 -12.44 -5.05
N GLU A 309 -6.35 -11.36 -4.43
CA GLU A 309 -4.91 -11.14 -4.24
C GLU A 309 -4.24 -12.32 -3.51
N GLY A 310 -4.90 -12.87 -2.49
CA GLY A 310 -4.41 -14.05 -1.76
C GLY A 310 -4.40 -15.33 -2.60
N LEU A 311 -5.29 -15.47 -3.58
CA LEU A 311 -5.24 -16.58 -4.54
C LEU A 311 -4.04 -16.43 -5.48
N LEU A 312 -3.82 -15.24 -6.05
CA LEU A 312 -2.67 -14.96 -6.91
C LEU A 312 -1.33 -15.09 -6.17
N GLY A 313 -1.30 -14.69 -4.90
CA GLY A 313 -0.12 -14.77 -4.02
C GLY A 313 0.15 -16.16 -3.43
N GLU A 314 -0.57 -17.20 -3.87
CA GLU A 314 -0.50 -18.58 -3.34
C GLU A 314 -0.76 -18.67 -1.80
N GLU A 315 -1.45 -17.69 -1.21
CA GLU A 315 -1.92 -17.78 0.19
C GLU A 315 -2.98 -18.87 0.33
N TYR A 316 -3.80 -19.03 -0.71
CA TYR A 316 -4.83 -20.05 -0.83
C TYR A 316 -4.51 -21.02 -1.96
N GLU A 317 -4.51 -22.32 -1.65
CA GLU A 317 -4.34 -23.37 -2.66
C GLU A 317 -5.70 -23.72 -3.29
N LEU A 318 -5.88 -23.37 -4.58
CA LEU A 318 -7.01 -23.81 -5.39
C LEU A 318 -6.56 -24.91 -6.38
N ASP A 319 -7.41 -25.90 -6.61
CA ASP A 319 -7.16 -26.93 -7.62
C ASP A 319 -7.44 -26.34 -9.01
N ALA A 320 -6.56 -26.59 -9.98
CA ALA A 320 -6.70 -26.12 -11.36
C ALA A 320 -8.02 -26.56 -12.02
N ASP A 321 -8.62 -27.66 -11.55
CA ASP A 321 -9.96 -28.08 -12.00
C ASP A 321 -11.07 -27.05 -11.67
N TYR A 322 -10.80 -26.06 -10.82
CA TYR A 322 -11.76 -25.05 -10.34
C TYR A 322 -11.41 -23.59 -10.67
N GLU A 323 -10.30 -23.32 -11.36
CA GLU A 323 -9.87 -21.95 -11.74
C GLU A 323 -10.94 -21.24 -12.58
N ASP A 324 -11.46 -21.90 -13.62
CA ASP A 324 -12.56 -21.40 -14.47
C ASP A 324 -13.87 -21.09 -13.70
N ALA A 325 -13.99 -21.57 -12.45
CA ALA A 325 -15.17 -21.38 -11.61
C ALA A 325 -15.03 -20.24 -10.60
N VAL A 326 -13.87 -19.58 -10.50
CA VAL A 326 -13.63 -18.48 -9.55
C VAL A 326 -14.65 -17.36 -9.73
N GLU A 327 -14.72 -16.76 -10.92
CA GLU A 327 -15.65 -15.66 -11.22
C GLU A 327 -17.12 -15.99 -10.89
N PRO A 328 -17.74 -17.05 -11.46
CA PRO A 328 -19.15 -17.32 -11.19
C PRO A 328 -19.43 -17.69 -9.73
N VAL A 329 -18.52 -18.38 -9.05
CA VAL A 329 -18.71 -18.78 -7.64
C VAL A 329 -18.53 -17.60 -6.69
N VAL A 330 -17.56 -16.72 -6.92
CA VAL A 330 -17.36 -15.50 -6.11
C VAL A 330 -18.56 -14.57 -6.24
N LEU A 331 -19.08 -14.35 -7.45
CA LEU A 331 -20.30 -13.56 -7.65
C LEU A 331 -21.52 -14.20 -6.95
N ALA A 332 -21.67 -15.52 -7.02
CA ALA A 332 -22.73 -16.22 -6.29
C ALA A 332 -22.58 -16.08 -4.76
N TRP A 333 -21.34 -16.08 -4.26
CA TRP A 333 -21.05 -15.87 -2.84
C TRP A 333 -21.41 -14.46 -2.39
N VAL A 334 -21.05 -13.45 -3.18
CA VAL A 334 -21.38 -12.04 -2.95
C VAL A 334 -22.90 -11.84 -2.84
N GLN A 335 -23.67 -12.37 -3.79
CA GLN A 335 -25.13 -12.33 -3.75
C GLN A 335 -25.68 -12.98 -2.48
N TRP A 336 -25.24 -14.21 -2.20
CA TRP A 336 -25.75 -15.01 -1.09
C TRP A 336 -25.43 -14.38 0.28
N THR A 337 -24.22 -13.86 0.46
CA THR A 337 -23.80 -13.19 1.70
C THR A 337 -24.42 -11.81 1.84
N GLY A 338 -24.56 -11.05 0.76
CA GLY A 338 -25.22 -9.74 0.74
C GLY A 338 -26.70 -9.81 1.16
N GLU A 339 -27.45 -10.77 0.61
CA GLU A 339 -28.84 -11.02 1.02
C GLU A 339 -28.94 -11.40 2.51
N ARG A 340 -28.01 -12.23 2.98
CA ARG A 340 -27.94 -12.69 4.37
C ARG A 340 -27.60 -11.56 5.33
N ALA A 341 -26.75 -10.63 4.92
CA ALA A 341 -26.40 -9.42 5.65
C ALA A 341 -27.51 -8.35 5.61
N HIS A 342 -28.58 -8.58 4.83
CA HIS A 342 -29.68 -7.64 4.62
C HIS A 342 -29.22 -6.32 3.99
N LEU A 343 -28.22 -6.38 3.09
CA LEU A 343 -27.84 -5.23 2.25
C LEU A 343 -29.00 -4.82 1.33
N THR A 344 -29.04 -3.55 0.95
CA THR A 344 -30.04 -3.06 -0.01
C THR A 344 -29.74 -3.59 -1.42
N GLU A 345 -30.74 -3.59 -2.30
CA GLU A 345 -30.53 -3.95 -3.72
C GLU A 345 -29.48 -3.04 -4.37
N THR A 346 -29.45 -1.75 -4.00
CA THR A 346 -28.45 -0.78 -4.46
C THR A 346 -27.03 -1.15 -4.00
N ALA A 347 -26.86 -1.52 -2.72
CA ALA A 347 -25.56 -1.95 -2.18
C ALA A 347 -25.09 -3.26 -2.80
N ILE A 348 -25.99 -4.23 -2.99
CA ILE A 348 -25.63 -5.49 -3.65
C ILE A 348 -25.18 -5.23 -5.10
N ALA A 349 -25.89 -4.37 -5.84
CA ALA A 349 -25.51 -4.04 -7.22
C ALA A 349 -24.17 -3.30 -7.31
N ALA A 350 -23.89 -2.37 -6.39
CA ALA A 350 -22.60 -1.67 -6.35
C ALA A 350 -21.44 -2.61 -5.96
N LEU A 351 -21.69 -3.53 -5.04
CA LEU A 351 -20.74 -4.58 -4.67
C LEU A 351 -20.45 -5.53 -5.84
N ASP A 352 -21.49 -5.96 -6.58
CA ASP A 352 -21.32 -6.79 -7.78
C ASP A 352 -20.47 -6.10 -8.85
N GLU A 353 -20.70 -4.80 -9.08
CA GLU A 353 -19.96 -4.00 -10.06
C GLU A 353 -18.47 -3.93 -9.68
N ALA A 354 -18.17 -3.55 -8.43
CA ALA A 354 -16.79 -3.49 -7.95
C ALA A 354 -16.09 -4.86 -7.98
N VAL A 355 -16.80 -5.94 -7.60
CA VAL A 355 -16.22 -7.30 -7.63
C VAL A 355 -15.99 -7.79 -9.05
N GLN A 356 -16.83 -7.42 -10.02
CA GLN A 356 -16.58 -7.74 -11.44
C GLN A 356 -15.32 -7.06 -11.96
N ASP A 357 -15.06 -5.81 -11.56
CA ASP A 357 -13.83 -5.11 -11.94
C ASP A 357 -12.60 -5.85 -11.39
N TYR A 358 -12.58 -6.21 -10.10
CA TYR A 358 -11.48 -7.00 -9.52
C TYR A 358 -11.34 -8.40 -10.13
N LEU A 359 -12.44 -9.05 -10.52
CA LEU A 359 -12.39 -10.35 -11.18
C LEU A 359 -11.82 -10.25 -12.61
N SER A 360 -12.05 -9.12 -13.29
CA SER A 360 -11.39 -8.82 -14.56
C SER A 360 -9.88 -8.67 -14.36
N GLU A 361 -9.46 -7.87 -13.38
CA GLU A 361 -8.04 -7.70 -13.04
C GLU A 361 -7.39 -9.03 -12.63
N TYR A 362 -8.09 -9.82 -11.80
CA TYR A 362 -7.64 -11.17 -11.42
C TYR A 362 -7.43 -12.08 -12.63
N ALA A 363 -8.36 -12.06 -13.59
CA ALA A 363 -8.23 -12.88 -14.80
C ALA A 363 -7.07 -12.41 -15.70
N ASP A 364 -6.85 -11.10 -15.77
CA ASP A 364 -5.73 -10.53 -16.53
C ASP A 364 -4.37 -10.84 -15.86
N ASP A 365 -4.30 -10.84 -14.53
CA ASP A 365 -3.07 -11.13 -13.76
C ASP A 365 -2.77 -12.63 -13.59
N ASP A 366 -3.78 -13.49 -13.71
CA ASP A 366 -3.63 -14.95 -13.80
C ASP A 366 -3.16 -15.39 -15.20
N ASP A 367 -3.08 -14.49 -16.19
CA ASP A 367 -2.43 -14.78 -17.46
C ASP A 367 -0.95 -15.07 -17.20
N SER A 368 -0.63 -16.35 -17.09
CA SER A 368 0.74 -16.80 -17.01
C SER A 368 1.54 -16.18 -18.17
N PRO A 369 2.87 -15.98 -18.04
CA PRO A 369 3.70 -15.58 -19.18
C PRO A 369 3.54 -16.48 -20.41
N LEU A 370 2.97 -17.69 -20.26
CA LEU A 370 2.63 -18.53 -21.38
C LEU A 370 1.38 -18.04 -22.14
N GLU A 371 0.35 -17.54 -21.49
CA GLU A 371 -0.85 -17.04 -22.17
C GLU A 371 -0.57 -15.72 -22.88
N ARG A 372 0.05 -14.75 -22.21
CA ARG A 372 0.38 -13.44 -22.83
C ARG A 372 1.29 -13.57 -24.04
N TYR A 373 2.29 -14.45 -23.96
CA TYR A 373 3.25 -14.60 -25.05
C TYR A 373 2.83 -15.61 -26.10
N PHE A 374 1.81 -16.45 -25.89
CA PHE A 374 1.39 -17.49 -26.84
C PHE A 374 -0.12 -17.50 -27.15
N ALA A 375 -0.87 -16.44 -26.85
CA ALA A 375 -2.29 -16.31 -27.21
C ALA A 375 -2.56 -16.54 -28.72
N ASP A 376 -1.56 -16.32 -29.57
CA ASP A 376 -1.61 -16.52 -31.02
C ASP A 376 -1.29 -17.94 -31.51
N THR A 377 -0.77 -18.81 -30.63
CA THR A 377 -0.17 -20.09 -31.02
C THR A 377 -0.87 -21.29 -30.39
N ALA A 378 -1.27 -22.25 -31.22
CA ALA A 378 -1.73 -23.56 -30.77
C ALA A 378 -0.73 -24.66 -31.22
N ASP A 379 -0.50 -25.64 -30.34
CA ASP A 379 0.27 -26.88 -30.59
C ASP A 379 1.81 -26.75 -30.67
N LEU A 380 2.48 -26.26 -29.62
CA LEU A 380 3.93 -26.44 -29.41
C LEU A 380 4.21 -27.61 -28.44
N SER A 381 5.29 -28.37 -28.67
CA SER A 381 5.77 -29.31 -27.64
C SER A 381 6.38 -28.56 -26.44
N PRO A 382 6.48 -29.17 -25.24
CA PRO A 382 7.01 -28.48 -24.06
C PRO A 382 8.41 -27.89 -24.23
N THR A 383 9.25 -28.51 -25.06
CA THR A 383 10.60 -27.99 -25.36
C THR A 383 10.53 -26.80 -26.32
N GLU A 384 9.68 -26.86 -27.35
CA GLU A 384 9.49 -25.75 -28.28
C GLU A 384 8.83 -24.55 -27.61
N LEU A 385 7.94 -24.79 -26.64
CA LEU A 385 7.32 -23.74 -25.83
C LEU A 385 8.35 -23.04 -24.93
N ALA A 386 9.22 -23.79 -24.27
CA ALA A 386 10.28 -23.22 -23.43
C ALA A 386 11.28 -22.39 -24.26
N ASP A 387 11.76 -22.93 -25.39
CA ASP A 387 12.69 -22.21 -26.29
C ASP A 387 12.02 -20.94 -26.87
N ALA A 388 10.73 -21.02 -27.22
CA ALA A 388 10.01 -19.87 -27.73
C ALA A 388 9.70 -18.84 -26.64
N LEU A 389 9.48 -19.25 -25.39
CA LEU A 389 9.18 -18.34 -24.28
C LEU A 389 10.43 -17.53 -23.95
N GLU A 390 11.57 -18.20 -23.79
CA GLU A 390 12.86 -17.53 -23.53
C GLU A 390 13.17 -16.48 -24.61
N ARG A 391 12.97 -16.86 -25.87
CA ARG A 391 13.16 -15.96 -27.02
C ARG A 391 12.17 -14.80 -27.04
N ARG A 392 10.87 -15.06 -26.83
CA ARG A 392 9.83 -14.00 -26.86
C ARG A 392 9.96 -13.04 -25.67
N MET A 393 10.31 -13.54 -24.48
CA MET A 393 10.64 -12.71 -23.31
C MET A 393 11.94 -11.93 -23.49
N PHE A 394 12.92 -12.46 -24.22
CA PHE A 394 14.10 -11.68 -24.58
C PHE A 394 13.74 -10.57 -25.58
N ALA A 395 12.87 -10.84 -26.55
CA ALA A 395 12.43 -9.83 -27.53
C ALA A 395 11.63 -8.70 -26.84
N VAL A 396 10.66 -9.09 -26.02
CA VAL A 396 9.74 -8.21 -25.30
C VAL A 396 9.81 -8.61 -23.83
N PRO A 397 10.54 -7.89 -22.95
CA PRO A 397 10.73 -8.30 -21.56
C PRO A 397 9.57 -7.91 -20.64
N SER A 398 8.72 -6.98 -21.06
CA SER A 398 7.54 -6.50 -20.35
C SER A 398 6.40 -6.28 -21.34
N THR A 399 5.17 -6.66 -20.96
CA THR A 399 3.93 -6.34 -21.70
C THR A 399 3.30 -5.04 -21.23
N THR A 400 3.76 -4.52 -20.09
CA THR A 400 3.24 -3.30 -19.47
C THR A 400 4.19 -2.14 -19.71
N THR A 401 3.64 -0.97 -20.06
CA THR A 401 4.40 0.26 -20.28
C THR A 401 3.61 1.51 -19.94
N GLU A 402 4.29 2.66 -19.80
CA GLU A 402 3.64 3.94 -19.48
C GLU A 402 3.37 4.74 -20.77
N ILE A 403 2.10 5.08 -21.03
CA ILE A 403 1.68 5.93 -22.15
C ILE A 403 0.86 7.09 -21.59
N ASP A 404 1.29 8.33 -21.87
CA ASP A 404 0.61 9.55 -21.39
C ASP A 404 0.42 9.61 -19.85
N GLU A 405 1.39 9.11 -19.08
CA GLU A 405 1.36 9.00 -17.60
C GLU A 405 0.34 7.97 -17.05
N GLU A 406 -0.18 7.08 -17.90
CA GLU A 406 -1.03 5.94 -17.52
C GLU A 406 -0.29 4.63 -17.80
N GLU A 407 -0.35 3.68 -16.87
CA GLU A 407 0.16 2.32 -17.07
C GLU A 407 -0.82 1.54 -17.96
N VAL A 408 -0.30 0.98 -19.05
CA VAL A 408 -1.09 0.25 -20.06
C VAL A 408 -0.45 -1.10 -20.30
N ASP A 409 -1.26 -2.16 -20.25
CA ASP A 409 -0.87 -3.49 -20.69
C ASP A 409 -1.17 -3.67 -22.19
N LEU A 410 -0.20 -4.19 -22.94
CA LEU A 410 -0.23 -4.32 -24.39
C LEU A 410 -0.01 -5.77 -24.80
N ASP A 411 -0.87 -6.26 -25.70
CA ASP A 411 -0.80 -7.62 -26.25
C ASP A 411 0.42 -7.73 -27.19
N PRO A 412 1.48 -8.47 -26.79
CA PRO A 412 2.68 -8.59 -27.59
C PRO A 412 2.48 -9.47 -28.83
N THR A 413 1.36 -10.19 -28.96
CA THR A 413 1.02 -10.95 -30.18
C THR A 413 0.53 -10.03 -31.31
N ASP A 414 -0.05 -8.88 -30.98
CA ASP A 414 -0.41 -7.84 -31.95
C ASP A 414 0.83 -7.03 -32.36
N ALA A 415 1.09 -6.95 -33.67
CA ALA A 415 2.30 -6.30 -34.18
C ALA A 415 2.33 -4.77 -33.94
N ASP A 416 1.18 -4.10 -33.94
CA ASP A 416 1.11 -2.66 -33.70
C ASP A 416 1.32 -2.36 -32.20
N GLN A 417 0.78 -3.19 -31.31
CA GLN A 417 0.97 -3.09 -29.86
C GLN A 417 2.40 -3.48 -29.43
N ARG A 418 2.96 -4.55 -29.99
CA ARG A 418 4.38 -4.91 -29.80
C ARG A 418 5.32 -3.80 -30.22
N ARG A 419 5.01 -3.08 -31.32
CA ARG A 419 5.78 -1.91 -31.73
C ARG A 419 5.67 -0.75 -30.74
N ALA A 420 4.52 -0.56 -30.10
CA ALA A 420 4.36 0.45 -29.06
C ALA A 420 5.24 0.12 -27.83
N LEU A 421 5.34 -1.16 -27.44
CA LEU A 421 6.27 -1.61 -26.39
C LEU A 421 7.73 -1.27 -26.73
N VAL A 422 8.15 -1.49 -27.98
CA VAL A 422 9.51 -1.13 -28.42
C VAL A 422 9.76 0.38 -28.37
N ILE A 423 8.79 1.20 -28.76
CA ILE A 423 8.91 2.66 -28.72
C ILE A 423 9.02 3.15 -27.27
N ALA A 424 8.27 2.54 -26.36
CA ALA A 424 8.26 2.96 -24.96
C ALA A 424 9.51 2.53 -24.19
N GLU A 425 10.16 1.43 -24.59
CA GLU A 425 11.46 1.02 -24.05
C GLU A 425 12.62 1.92 -24.49
N ALA A 426 12.47 2.60 -25.63
CA ALA A 426 13.53 3.40 -26.23
C ALA A 426 13.81 4.72 -25.50
N ASP A 427 15.04 5.22 -25.64
CA ASP A 427 15.42 6.55 -25.18
C ASP A 427 14.66 7.65 -25.95
N GLU A 428 14.23 8.72 -25.27
CA GLU A 428 13.51 9.86 -25.87
C GLU A 428 14.26 10.51 -27.07
N ASP A 429 15.59 10.37 -27.10
CA ASP A 429 16.47 10.93 -28.12
C ASP A 429 16.82 9.93 -29.25
N GLU A 430 16.26 8.71 -29.24
CA GLU A 430 16.57 7.68 -30.24
C GLU A 430 16.07 8.07 -31.65
N GLU A 431 16.92 7.83 -32.66
CA GLU A 431 16.61 8.20 -34.04
C GLU A 431 15.48 7.32 -34.61
N GLU A 432 14.52 7.93 -35.32
CA GLU A 432 13.35 7.22 -35.90
C GLU A 432 13.76 5.99 -36.73
N GLN A 433 14.87 6.07 -37.46
CA GLN A 433 15.38 4.94 -38.23
C GLN A 433 15.88 3.79 -37.32
N ARG A 434 16.54 4.10 -36.20
CA ARG A 434 17.05 3.11 -35.24
C ARG A 434 15.89 2.41 -34.52
N LEU A 435 14.85 3.16 -34.16
CA LEU A 435 13.59 2.60 -33.62
C LEU A 435 12.94 1.59 -34.57
N ILE A 436 12.91 1.88 -35.88
CA ILE A 436 12.34 0.94 -36.85
C ILE A 436 13.21 -0.33 -36.97
N LEU A 437 14.53 -0.18 -36.94
CA LEU A 437 15.44 -1.33 -36.93
C LEU A 437 15.28 -2.18 -35.65
N ARG A 438 15.17 -1.54 -34.48
CA ARG A 438 14.89 -2.22 -33.20
C ARG A 438 13.58 -3.00 -33.26
N ALA A 439 12.50 -2.38 -33.72
CA ALA A 439 11.22 -3.05 -33.91
C ALA A 439 11.32 -4.23 -34.89
N THR A 440 12.12 -4.10 -35.95
CA THR A 440 12.39 -5.19 -36.89
C THR A 440 13.11 -6.35 -36.22
N ILE A 441 14.14 -6.09 -35.39
CA ILE A 441 14.82 -7.14 -34.63
C ILE A 441 13.87 -7.82 -33.64
N VAL A 442 13.00 -7.06 -32.96
CA VAL A 442 11.97 -7.62 -32.08
C VAL A 442 11.02 -8.53 -32.85
N ASP A 443 10.55 -8.14 -34.03
CA ASP A 443 9.70 -9.00 -34.87
C ASP A 443 10.43 -10.26 -35.34
N GLN A 444 11.70 -10.14 -35.78
CA GLN A 444 12.50 -11.31 -36.19
C GLN A 444 12.72 -12.27 -35.02
N LEU A 445 12.99 -11.72 -33.83
CA LEU A 445 13.08 -12.49 -32.59
C LEU A 445 11.73 -13.05 -32.16
N TRP A 446 10.60 -12.41 -32.43
CA TRP A 446 9.26 -12.87 -32.08
C TRP A 446 8.77 -14.02 -32.97
N ASP A 447 9.06 -13.93 -34.27
CA ASP A 447 8.66 -14.90 -35.30
C ASP A 447 9.69 -16.02 -35.52
N ASN A 448 10.91 -15.85 -34.98
CA ASN A 448 12.06 -16.72 -35.21
C ASN A 448 12.51 -16.74 -36.69
N GLU A 449 12.36 -15.60 -37.38
CA GLU A 449 12.63 -15.47 -38.80
C GLU A 449 13.47 -14.21 -39.07
N PRO A 450 14.78 -14.32 -39.38
CA PRO A 450 15.56 -15.56 -39.47
C PRO A 450 15.94 -16.12 -38.08
N ALA A 451 16.02 -17.44 -37.95
CA ALA A 451 16.37 -18.11 -36.69
C ALA A 451 17.80 -17.79 -36.22
N GLU A 452 18.66 -17.37 -37.15
CA GLU A 452 20.02 -16.92 -36.90
C GLU A 452 20.10 -15.69 -35.97
N VAL A 453 19.04 -14.90 -35.84
CA VAL A 453 19.00 -13.77 -34.88
C VAL A 453 19.01 -14.30 -33.45
N TRP A 454 18.15 -15.26 -33.12
CA TRP A 454 18.14 -15.89 -31.80
C TRP A 454 19.46 -16.62 -31.50
N GLN A 455 20.01 -17.33 -32.48
CA GLN A 455 21.32 -17.99 -32.33
C GLN A 455 22.48 -17.00 -32.12
N ALA A 456 22.36 -15.76 -32.61
CA ALA A 456 23.32 -14.70 -32.30
C ALA A 456 23.13 -14.18 -30.87
N VAL A 457 21.88 -13.99 -30.41
CA VAL A 457 21.57 -13.64 -29.01
C VAL A 457 22.17 -14.66 -28.05
N GLU A 458 21.89 -15.96 -28.24
CA GLU A 458 22.40 -17.02 -27.36
C GLU A 458 23.93 -16.98 -27.23
N ARG A 459 24.64 -16.74 -28.34
CA ARG A 459 26.12 -16.62 -28.34
C ARG A 459 26.61 -15.37 -27.63
N LEU A 460 25.93 -14.24 -27.80
CA LEU A 460 26.31 -12.97 -27.16
C LEU A 460 26.01 -12.97 -25.66
N GLN A 461 24.96 -13.67 -25.22
CA GLN A 461 24.64 -13.85 -23.79
C GLN A 461 25.71 -14.66 -23.05
N GLU A 462 26.44 -15.55 -23.73
CA GLU A 462 27.63 -16.20 -23.15
C GLU A 462 28.78 -15.21 -22.86
N GLY A 463 28.73 -14.01 -23.45
CA GLY A 463 29.77 -12.99 -23.45
C GLY A 463 29.71 -11.92 -22.34
N GLU A 464 28.85 -12.08 -21.32
CA GLU A 464 28.57 -11.08 -20.26
C GLU A 464 27.97 -9.74 -20.76
N LEU A 465 27.42 -9.70 -21.98
CA LEU A 465 26.71 -8.53 -22.50
C LEU A 465 25.30 -8.44 -21.94
N ASP A 466 24.83 -7.22 -21.68
CA ASP A 466 23.42 -7.00 -21.33
C ASP A 466 22.51 -6.96 -22.57
N ARG A 467 21.19 -6.93 -22.35
CA ARG A 467 20.20 -6.99 -23.44
C ARG A 467 20.34 -5.82 -24.40
N ASP A 468 20.55 -4.61 -23.90
CA ASP A 468 20.66 -3.43 -24.77
C ASP A 468 21.96 -3.48 -25.60
N GLU A 469 23.08 -3.90 -25.02
CA GLU A 469 24.33 -4.12 -25.75
C GLU A 469 24.21 -5.19 -26.84
N ILE A 470 23.39 -6.22 -26.62
CA ILE A 470 23.08 -7.25 -27.62
C ILE A 470 22.22 -6.65 -28.74
N PHE A 471 21.15 -5.92 -28.40
CA PHE A 471 20.29 -5.26 -29.38
C PHE A 471 21.06 -4.28 -30.26
N GLU A 472 21.97 -3.50 -29.69
CA GLU A 472 22.85 -2.59 -30.42
C GLU A 472 23.69 -3.33 -31.47
N GLN A 473 24.24 -4.50 -31.14
CA GLN A 473 25.00 -5.30 -32.12
C GLN A 473 24.12 -5.90 -33.22
N LEU A 474 22.90 -6.32 -32.90
CA LEU A 474 21.94 -6.83 -33.89
C LEU A 474 21.45 -5.73 -34.82
N ILE A 475 21.17 -4.54 -34.28
CA ILE A 475 20.78 -3.34 -35.04
C ILE A 475 21.93 -2.93 -35.96
N ASP A 476 23.17 -2.84 -35.46
CA ASP A 476 24.33 -2.51 -36.28
C ASP A 476 24.54 -3.55 -37.41
N ALA A 477 24.33 -4.85 -37.15
CA ALA A 477 24.41 -5.89 -38.17
C ALA A 477 23.34 -5.70 -39.26
N LEU A 478 22.10 -5.38 -38.87
CA LEU A 478 21.01 -5.12 -39.81
C LEU A 478 21.25 -3.81 -40.59
N GLU A 479 21.63 -2.74 -39.91
CA GLU A 479 21.91 -1.43 -40.49
C GLU A 479 23.02 -1.50 -41.57
N ASN A 480 24.11 -2.21 -41.27
CA ASN A 480 25.23 -2.39 -42.21
C ASN A 480 24.87 -3.24 -43.44
N SER A 481 23.77 -3.99 -43.38
CA SER A 481 23.27 -4.79 -44.49
C SER A 481 22.25 -4.07 -45.37
N LEU A 482 21.84 -2.85 -45.01
CA LEU A 482 20.87 -2.05 -45.78
C LEU A 482 21.39 -1.73 -47.19
N LEU A 483 20.62 -2.11 -48.19
CA LEU A 483 20.76 -1.72 -49.61
C LEU A 483 20.13 -0.35 -49.87
N ASP A 484 19.03 -0.05 -49.19
CA ASP A 484 18.33 1.23 -49.24
C ASP A 484 17.80 1.62 -47.86
N ALA A 485 18.33 2.71 -47.30
CA ALA A 485 17.93 3.22 -45.99
C ALA A 485 16.51 3.78 -45.96
N GLU A 486 15.96 4.27 -47.09
CA GLU A 486 14.61 4.84 -47.12
C GLU A 486 13.51 3.77 -47.12
N ASN A 487 13.79 2.59 -47.69
CA ASN A 487 12.83 1.49 -47.79
C ASN A 487 13.16 0.31 -46.86
N LEU A 488 14.24 0.41 -46.08
CA LEU A 488 14.76 -0.63 -45.19
C LEU A 488 14.99 -1.98 -45.89
N GLU A 489 15.32 -1.94 -47.18
CA GLU A 489 15.68 -3.13 -47.94
C GLU A 489 17.12 -3.51 -47.57
N TYR A 490 17.35 -4.75 -47.15
CA TYR A 490 18.68 -5.26 -46.78
C TYR A 490 19.10 -6.47 -47.61
N ASP A 491 20.41 -6.68 -47.71
CA ASP A 491 21.00 -7.88 -48.31
C ASP A 491 20.97 -9.01 -47.28
N ALA A 492 20.04 -9.96 -47.47
CA ALA A 492 19.85 -11.09 -46.57
C ALA A 492 21.09 -11.96 -46.40
N ASP A 493 21.89 -12.16 -47.45
CA ASP A 493 23.11 -12.98 -47.36
C ASP A 493 24.17 -12.26 -46.51
N ALA A 494 24.31 -10.95 -46.69
CA ALA A 494 25.22 -10.13 -45.89
C ALA A 494 24.77 -10.02 -44.43
N TYR A 495 23.46 -9.92 -44.18
CA TYR A 495 22.90 -9.86 -42.83
C TYR A 495 23.14 -11.17 -42.07
N LEU A 496 22.87 -12.32 -42.70
CA LEU A 496 23.15 -13.63 -42.09
C LEU A 496 24.65 -13.86 -41.84
N GLU A 497 25.53 -13.39 -42.73
CA GLU A 497 26.99 -13.44 -42.51
C GLU A 497 27.41 -12.57 -41.31
N ALA A 498 26.79 -11.39 -41.15
CA ALA A 498 27.04 -10.50 -40.02
C ALA A 498 26.55 -11.11 -38.70
N LEU A 499 25.32 -11.64 -38.66
CA LEU A 499 24.78 -12.34 -37.48
C LEU A 499 25.67 -13.52 -37.09
N ALA A 500 26.16 -14.31 -38.06
CA ALA A 500 27.05 -15.43 -37.79
C ALA A 500 28.40 -15.02 -37.18
N ALA A 501 28.82 -13.77 -37.36
CA ALA A 501 30.09 -13.22 -36.86
C ALA A 501 30.00 -12.62 -35.44
N LEU A 502 28.80 -12.31 -34.96
CA LEU A 502 28.50 -11.95 -33.56
C LEU A 502 28.62 -13.18 -32.67
#